data_AF-A0A6I5X3L8-F1
#
_entry.id   AF-A0A6I5X3L8-F1
#
_cell.length_a   1.000
_cell.length_b   1.000
_cell.length_c   1.000
_cell.angle_alpha   90.00
_cell.angle_beta   90.00
_cell.angle_gamma   90.00
#
_symmetry.space_group_name_H-M   'P 1'
#
loop_
_entity.id
_entity.type
_entity.pdbx_description
1 polymer ?
#
loop_
_entity_poly.entity_id
_entity_poly.type
_entity_poly.pdbx_seq_one_letter_code
_entity_poly.pdbx_strand_id
1 'polypeptide(L)'
;MTALTVMTTLAADHVDAEERAVTPRTRTAPDVDALTDAVRVRVLARQAELRAQGRDLDLSEVEELADRMLAALPTVHPLDEPLGPFYDTAGLVAWLGISRQALFDRVRRGTVLACRTSDGHLLYPSLQFGRAGQVRPGVQEAVGAFTRRDIDGWTVGTWLTTPTAVFEGHSAVDYLVVHRSSAAAVRWVAQCAVEDAARWAA
;
A
#
# COMPACT_ATOMS: atom_id res chain seq x y z
N MET A 1 53.16 4.76 56.88
CA MET A 1 51.92 4.26 56.25
C MET A 1 52.27 3.91 54.81
N THR A 2 52.24 2.63 54.50
CA THR A 2 53.11 1.93 53.53
C THR A 2 52.62 2.04 52.09
N ALA A 3 53.56 2.18 51.15
CA ALA A 3 53.36 1.93 49.72
C ALA A 3 53.76 0.48 49.39
N LEU A 4 53.00 -0.23 48.57
CA LEU A 4 53.53 -1.30 47.71
C LEU A 4 52.60 -1.59 46.51
N THR A 5 53.22 -1.59 45.34
CA THR A 5 52.73 -1.91 43.99
C THR A 5 52.45 -3.41 43.81
N VAL A 6 51.40 -3.77 43.03
CA VAL A 6 51.42 -4.90 42.07
C VAL A 6 50.53 -4.59 40.85
N MET A 7 51.13 -4.63 39.65
CA MET A 7 50.49 -4.67 38.31
C MET A 7 49.84 -6.05 38.07
N THR A 8 48.72 -6.13 37.30
CA THR A 8 48.49 -7.12 36.21
C THR A 8 47.21 -6.78 35.41
N THR A 9 47.40 -6.28 34.18
CA THR A 9 46.81 -6.70 32.88
C THR A 9 45.37 -7.28 32.77
N LEU A 10 44.53 -6.55 32.02
CA LEU A 10 43.68 -6.96 30.89
C LEU A 10 42.60 -8.06 31.06
N ALA A 11 41.33 -7.68 30.96
CA ALA A 11 40.32 -8.38 30.14
C ALA A 11 39.13 -7.45 29.89
N ALA A 12 38.73 -7.40 28.63
CA ALA A 12 37.77 -6.46 28.06
C ALA A 12 36.31 -6.83 28.38
N ASP A 13 35.49 -5.78 28.31
CA ASP A 13 34.04 -5.80 28.18
C ASP A 13 33.51 -6.90 27.25
N HIS A 14 32.62 -7.73 27.78
CA HIS A 14 31.54 -8.32 27.01
C HIS A 14 30.30 -8.35 27.89
N VAL A 15 29.50 -7.29 27.79
CA VAL A 15 28.12 -7.29 28.27
C VAL A 15 27.26 -7.55 27.04
N ASP A 16 26.71 -8.75 26.98
CA ASP A 16 25.80 -9.23 25.96
C ASP A 16 24.59 -8.30 25.82
N ALA A 17 24.62 -7.44 24.80
CA ALA A 17 23.43 -6.82 24.25
C ALA A 17 23.00 -7.67 23.06
N GLU A 18 21.98 -8.52 23.27
CA GLU A 18 21.25 -9.18 22.19
C GLU A 18 20.63 -8.12 21.27
N GLU A 19 21.39 -7.78 20.23
CA GLU A 19 20.91 -7.14 19.02
C GLU A 19 19.92 -8.11 18.36
N ARG A 20 18.64 -7.98 18.73
CA ARG A 20 17.52 -8.57 17.99
C ARG A 20 17.48 -7.94 16.61
N ALA A 21 18.31 -8.47 15.71
CA ALA A 21 18.22 -8.23 14.29
C ALA A 21 16.78 -8.56 13.84
N VAL A 22 16.00 -7.51 13.60
CA VAL A 22 14.82 -7.60 12.74
C VAL A 22 15.38 -7.89 11.35
N THR A 23 15.49 -9.18 11.03
CA THR A 23 15.72 -9.64 9.67
C THR A 23 14.58 -9.06 8.83
N PRO A 24 14.86 -8.23 7.80
CA PRO A 24 13.84 -7.89 6.82
C PRO A 24 13.29 -9.20 6.28
N ARG A 25 12.01 -9.48 6.50
CA ARG A 25 11.37 -10.63 5.88
C ARG A 25 11.32 -10.32 4.40
N THR A 26 12.31 -10.77 3.65
CA THR A 26 12.27 -10.79 2.19
C THR A 26 11.10 -11.68 1.81
N ARG A 27 9.93 -11.06 1.61
CA ARG A 27 8.76 -11.76 1.11
C ARG A 27 9.08 -12.04 -0.35
N THR A 28 9.61 -13.23 -0.65
CA THR A 28 9.88 -13.64 -2.03
C THR A 28 8.62 -13.35 -2.84
N ALA A 29 8.71 -12.39 -3.75
CA ALA A 29 7.60 -12.07 -4.63
C ALA A 29 7.24 -13.38 -5.37
N PRO A 30 5.96 -13.76 -5.43
CA PRO A 30 5.58 -14.95 -6.18
C PRO A 30 6.06 -14.78 -7.62
N ASP A 31 6.85 -15.75 -8.09
CA ASP A 31 7.38 -15.79 -9.44
C ASP A 31 6.24 -15.84 -10.48
N VAL A 32 6.52 -15.47 -11.73
CA VAL A 32 5.58 -15.46 -12.86
C VAL A 32 4.86 -16.79 -13.00
N ASP A 33 5.54 -17.90 -12.71
CA ASP A 33 4.96 -19.24 -12.73
C ASP A 33 3.84 -19.40 -11.68
N ALA A 34 4.06 -18.92 -10.46
CA ALA A 34 3.06 -18.98 -9.39
C ALA A 34 1.84 -18.10 -9.71
N LEU A 35 2.04 -16.95 -10.35
CA LEU A 35 0.94 -16.11 -10.85
C LEU A 35 0.18 -16.83 -11.97
N THR A 36 0.89 -17.39 -12.94
CA THR A 36 0.30 -18.09 -14.09
C THR A 36 -0.53 -19.29 -13.63
N ASP A 37 -0.03 -20.06 -12.67
CA ASP A 37 -0.76 -21.17 -12.05
C ASP A 37 -1.99 -20.70 -11.28
N ALA A 38 -1.86 -19.61 -10.51
CA ALA A 38 -2.98 -19.04 -9.78
C ALA A 38 -4.09 -18.51 -10.72
N VAL A 39 -3.72 -17.94 -11.87
CA VAL A 39 -4.65 -17.51 -12.93
C VAL A 39 -5.31 -18.72 -13.58
N ARG A 40 -4.51 -19.73 -13.98
CA ARG A 40 -5.01 -20.98 -14.58
C ARG A 40 -6.07 -21.64 -13.70
N VAL A 41 -5.78 -21.82 -12.41
CA VAL A 41 -6.72 -22.44 -11.46
C VAL A 41 -8.04 -21.67 -11.40
N ARG A 42 -8.00 -20.33 -11.39
CA ARG A 42 -9.21 -19.49 -11.31
C ARG A 42 -10.02 -19.51 -12.61
N VAL A 43 -9.35 -19.50 -13.77
CA VAL A 43 -10.02 -19.61 -15.07
C VAL A 43 -10.74 -20.95 -15.19
N LEU A 44 -10.09 -22.05 -14.79
CA LEU A 44 -10.69 -23.38 -14.82
C LEU A 44 -11.89 -23.51 -13.87
N ALA A 45 -11.78 -22.97 -12.65
CA ALA A 45 -12.90 -22.92 -11.70
C ALA A 45 -14.08 -22.14 -12.30
N ARG A 46 -13.81 -20.97 -12.88
CA ARG A 46 -14.84 -20.14 -13.51
C ARG A 46 -15.50 -20.84 -14.70
N GLN A 47 -14.73 -21.58 -15.49
CA GLN A 47 -15.26 -22.34 -16.61
C GLN A 47 -16.17 -23.48 -16.14
N ALA A 48 -15.79 -24.19 -15.08
CA ALA A 48 -16.60 -25.25 -14.50
C ALA A 48 -17.96 -24.70 -13.99
N GLU A 49 -17.95 -23.55 -13.31
CA GLU A 49 -19.18 -22.88 -12.87
C GLU A 49 -20.10 -22.52 -14.04
N LEU A 50 -19.55 -21.96 -15.12
CA LEU A 50 -20.34 -21.57 -16.30
C LEU A 50 -20.92 -22.79 -17.00
N ARG A 51 -20.15 -23.87 -17.13
CA ARG A 51 -20.64 -25.13 -17.71
C ARG A 51 -21.77 -25.74 -16.91
N ALA A 52 -21.70 -25.69 -15.58
CA ALA A 52 -22.80 -26.12 -14.72
C ALA A 52 -24.09 -25.32 -14.96
N GLN A 53 -23.97 -24.11 -15.51
CA GLN A 53 -25.08 -23.23 -15.89
C GLN A 53 -25.46 -23.34 -17.38
N GLY A 54 -24.89 -24.29 -18.13
CA GLY A 54 -25.11 -24.45 -19.56
C GLY A 54 -24.46 -23.36 -20.43
N ARG A 55 -23.46 -22.65 -19.90
CA ARG A 55 -22.70 -21.59 -20.58
C ARG A 55 -21.23 -22.03 -20.73
N ASP A 56 -20.48 -21.36 -21.60
CA ASP A 56 -19.02 -21.56 -21.68
C ASP A 56 -18.29 -20.20 -21.69
N LEU A 57 -16.98 -20.25 -21.44
CA LEU A 57 -16.11 -19.12 -21.66
C LEU A 57 -15.88 -18.93 -23.16
N ASP A 58 -16.03 -17.70 -23.62
CA ASP A 58 -15.58 -17.31 -24.94
C ASP A 58 -14.11 -16.87 -24.86
N LEU A 59 -13.25 -17.59 -25.56
CA LEU A 59 -11.80 -17.35 -25.63
C LEU A 59 -11.34 -17.09 -27.07
N SER A 60 -12.26 -16.69 -27.96
CA SER A 60 -11.96 -16.43 -29.38
C SER A 60 -10.92 -15.32 -29.60
N GLU A 61 -10.82 -14.37 -28.67
CA GLU A 61 -9.83 -13.27 -28.66
C GLU A 61 -8.89 -13.39 -27.46
N VAL A 62 -8.27 -14.57 -27.30
CA VAL A 62 -7.43 -14.88 -26.14
C VAL A 62 -6.24 -13.93 -25.97
N GLU A 63 -5.64 -13.46 -27.06
CA GLU A 63 -4.50 -12.53 -27.04
C GLU A 63 -4.93 -11.13 -26.56
N GLU A 64 -6.04 -10.58 -27.06
CA GLU A 64 -6.57 -9.29 -26.59
C GLU A 64 -7.05 -9.35 -25.14
N LEU A 65 -7.54 -10.52 -24.71
CA LEU A 65 -7.84 -10.78 -23.32
C LEU A 65 -6.56 -10.82 -22.47
N ALA A 66 -5.49 -11.45 -22.97
CA ALA A 66 -4.19 -11.48 -22.31
C ALA A 66 -3.60 -10.07 -22.17
N ASP A 67 -3.68 -9.24 -23.21
CA ASP A 67 -3.25 -7.83 -23.18
C ASP A 67 -4.03 -7.03 -22.14
N ARG A 68 -5.35 -7.21 -22.06
CA ARG A 68 -6.18 -6.58 -21.01
C ARG A 68 -5.82 -7.04 -19.61
N MET A 69 -5.45 -8.32 -19.44
CA MET A 69 -5.00 -8.86 -18.16
C MET A 69 -3.61 -8.33 -17.79
N LEU A 70 -2.68 -8.26 -18.75
CA LEU A 70 -1.35 -7.66 -18.59
C LEU A 70 -1.44 -6.19 -18.20
N ALA A 71 -2.32 -5.43 -18.86
CA ALA A 71 -2.59 -4.03 -18.53
C ALA A 71 -3.18 -3.83 -17.13
N ALA A 72 -3.81 -4.87 -16.56
CA ALA A 72 -4.31 -4.87 -15.19
C ALA A 72 -3.27 -5.30 -14.15
N LEU A 73 -2.13 -5.86 -14.58
CA LEU A 73 -1.04 -6.21 -13.67
C LEU A 73 -0.33 -4.95 -13.18
N PRO A 74 -0.04 -4.85 -11.87
CA PRO A 74 0.76 -3.75 -11.35
C PRO A 74 2.20 -3.86 -11.87
N THR A 75 2.75 -2.77 -12.41
CA THR A 75 4.18 -2.67 -12.72
C THR A 75 4.96 -2.38 -11.45
N VAL A 76 5.94 -3.23 -11.12
CA VAL A 76 6.81 -3.05 -9.94
C VAL A 76 8.12 -2.39 -10.38
N HIS A 77 8.42 -1.21 -9.85
CA HIS A 77 9.75 -0.60 -9.98
C HIS A 77 10.69 -1.22 -8.93
N PRO A 78 11.98 -1.46 -9.23
CA PRO A 78 12.93 -2.16 -8.33
C PRO A 78 13.35 -1.37 -7.06
N LEU A 79 12.70 -0.25 -6.77
CA LEU A 79 12.73 0.37 -5.45
C LEU A 79 11.40 -0.02 -4.80
N ASP A 80 11.45 -0.81 -3.73
CA ASP A 80 10.31 -1.06 -2.83
C ASP A 80 9.81 0.28 -2.28
N GLU A 81 9.02 1.00 -3.08
CA GLU A 81 8.45 2.29 -2.72
C GLU A 81 7.31 2.00 -1.72
N PRO A 82 7.32 2.57 -0.50
CA PRO A 82 6.29 2.31 0.53
C PRO A 82 4.84 2.56 0.05
N LEU A 83 4.68 3.35 -1.02
CA LEU A 83 3.41 3.68 -1.66
C LEU A 83 2.87 2.61 -2.63
N GLY A 84 3.68 1.59 -2.94
CA GLY A 84 3.34 0.48 -3.81
C GLY A 84 3.23 0.87 -5.29
N PRO A 85 2.75 -0.05 -6.15
CA PRO A 85 2.54 0.24 -7.56
C PRO A 85 1.48 1.31 -7.73
N PHE A 86 1.62 2.14 -8.77
CA PHE A 86 0.72 3.23 -9.07
C PHE A 86 -0.11 2.91 -10.32
N TYR A 87 -1.35 3.36 -10.33
CA TYR A 87 -2.12 3.49 -11.56
C TYR A 87 -1.87 4.88 -12.16
N ASP A 88 -1.84 4.97 -13.49
CA ASP A 88 -2.05 6.24 -14.16
C ASP A 88 -3.56 6.55 -14.29
N THR A 89 -3.89 7.71 -14.87
CA THR A 89 -5.29 8.10 -15.01
C THR A 89 -6.08 7.20 -15.98
N ALA A 90 -5.44 6.70 -17.04
CA ALA A 90 -6.10 5.87 -18.05
C ALA A 90 -6.41 4.47 -17.49
N GLY A 91 -5.41 3.84 -16.88
CA GLY A 91 -5.52 2.54 -16.22
C GLY A 91 -6.51 2.57 -15.06
N LEU A 92 -6.50 3.62 -14.23
CA LEU A 92 -7.45 3.71 -13.12
C LEU A 92 -8.90 3.91 -13.59
N VAL A 93 -9.12 4.73 -14.62
CA VAL A 93 -10.44 4.91 -15.24
C VAL A 93 -10.96 3.60 -15.83
N ALA A 94 -10.12 2.90 -16.58
CA ALA A 94 -10.47 1.62 -17.18
C ALA A 94 -10.80 0.57 -16.10
N TRP A 95 -10.00 0.50 -15.04
CA TRP A 95 -10.20 -0.45 -13.96
C TRP A 95 -11.46 -0.16 -13.13
N LEU A 96 -11.71 1.10 -12.79
CA LEU A 96 -12.88 1.48 -11.98
C LEU A 96 -14.19 1.57 -12.79
N GLY A 97 -14.10 1.60 -14.13
CA GLY A 97 -15.27 1.78 -14.99
C GLY A 97 -15.95 3.15 -14.81
N ILE A 98 -15.19 4.18 -14.46
CA ILE A 98 -15.72 5.56 -14.24
C ILE A 98 -15.14 6.53 -15.26
N SER A 99 -15.80 7.68 -15.48
CA SER A 99 -15.23 8.72 -16.34
C SER A 99 -14.00 9.37 -15.70
N ARG A 100 -13.11 9.93 -16.53
CA ARG A 100 -11.99 10.77 -16.08
C ARG A 100 -12.46 11.93 -15.20
N GLN A 101 -13.60 12.54 -15.53
CA GLN A 101 -14.18 13.62 -14.74
C GLN A 101 -14.63 13.13 -13.35
N ALA A 102 -15.26 11.97 -13.26
CA ALA A 102 -15.63 11.37 -11.97
C ALA A 102 -14.39 11.06 -11.12
N LEU A 103 -13.29 10.60 -11.72
CA LEU A 103 -12.02 10.39 -11.01
C LEU A 103 -11.46 11.71 -10.47
N PHE A 104 -11.39 12.76 -11.29
CA PHE A 104 -10.91 14.07 -10.83
C PHE A 104 -11.79 14.69 -9.74
N ASP A 105 -13.12 14.52 -9.82
CA ASP A 105 -14.02 14.94 -8.75
C ASP A 105 -13.72 14.20 -7.44
N ARG A 106 -13.40 12.90 -7.51
CA ARG A 106 -13.01 12.11 -6.33
C ARG A 106 -11.70 12.59 -5.72
N VAL A 107 -10.71 12.93 -6.54
CA VAL A 107 -9.43 13.53 -6.08
C VAL A 107 -9.68 14.87 -5.42
N ARG A 108 -10.45 15.76 -6.06
CA ARG A 108 -10.77 17.09 -5.53
C ARG A 108 -11.51 17.02 -4.19
N ARG A 109 -12.38 16.01 -4.02
CA ARG A 109 -13.10 15.77 -2.76
C ARG A 109 -12.25 15.09 -1.69
N GLY A 110 -10.99 14.72 -2.00
CA GLY A 110 -10.12 13.98 -1.08
C GLY A 110 -10.60 12.56 -0.81
N THR A 111 -11.37 11.97 -1.73
CA THR A 111 -11.85 10.59 -1.60
C THR A 111 -10.97 9.57 -2.33
N VAL A 112 -9.98 10.06 -3.09
CA VAL A 112 -8.94 9.29 -3.77
C VAL A 112 -7.65 10.09 -3.64
N LEU A 113 -6.58 9.41 -3.23
CA LEU A 113 -5.23 9.97 -3.21
C LEU A 113 -4.67 9.99 -4.63
N ALA A 114 -4.17 11.16 -5.03
CA ALA A 114 -3.40 11.32 -6.25
C ALA A 114 -2.10 12.06 -5.94
N CYS A 115 -0.99 11.52 -6.43
CA CYS A 115 0.34 12.08 -6.33
C CYS A 115 0.69 12.74 -7.66
N ARG A 116 1.10 14.01 -7.64
CA ARG A 116 1.47 14.76 -8.85
C ARG A 116 2.98 14.69 -9.05
N THR A 117 3.42 14.07 -10.13
CA THR A 117 4.84 14.01 -10.51
C THR A 117 5.36 15.39 -10.93
N SER A 118 6.68 15.55 -10.99
CA SER A 118 7.33 16.81 -11.39
C SER A 118 7.02 17.24 -12.83
N ASP A 119 6.71 16.27 -13.71
CA ASP A 119 6.25 16.49 -15.09
C ASP A 119 4.73 16.70 -15.20
N GLY A 120 4.01 16.74 -14.07
CA GLY A 120 2.60 17.13 -13.99
C GLY A 120 1.60 15.99 -14.14
N HIS A 121 2.06 14.76 -14.38
CA HIS A 121 1.20 13.57 -14.40
C HIS A 121 0.63 13.25 -13.01
N LEU A 122 -0.50 12.55 -13.00
CA LEU A 122 -1.15 12.09 -11.78
C LEU A 122 -1.04 10.58 -11.67
N LEU A 123 -0.45 10.15 -10.56
CA LEU A 123 -0.29 8.77 -10.16
C LEU A 123 -1.18 8.46 -8.97
N TYR A 124 -1.76 7.28 -8.96
CA TYR A 124 -2.72 6.85 -7.93
C TYR A 124 -2.16 5.62 -7.22
N PRO A 125 -1.66 5.75 -5.98
CA PRO A 125 -1.09 4.61 -5.24
C PRO A 125 -2.12 3.49 -5.11
N SER A 126 -1.77 2.26 -5.47
CA SER A 126 -2.70 1.11 -5.44
C SER A 126 -3.10 0.71 -4.02
N LEU A 127 -2.26 1.02 -3.01
CA LEU A 127 -2.51 0.68 -1.60
C LEU A 127 -3.84 1.19 -1.07
N GLN A 128 -4.36 2.27 -1.66
CA GLN A 128 -5.60 2.89 -1.20
C GLN A 128 -6.82 2.07 -1.61
N PHE A 129 -6.72 1.16 -2.58
CA PHE A 129 -7.86 0.44 -3.12
C PHE A 129 -8.01 -0.98 -2.56
N GLY A 130 -9.26 -1.41 -2.41
CA GLY A 130 -9.65 -2.79 -2.18
C GLY A 130 -9.82 -3.56 -3.49
N ARG A 131 -10.18 -4.84 -3.38
CA ARG A 131 -10.27 -5.77 -4.53
C ARG A 131 -11.26 -5.37 -5.62
N ALA A 132 -12.26 -4.54 -5.30
CA ALA A 132 -13.29 -4.10 -6.23
C ALA A 132 -13.18 -2.59 -6.55
N GLY A 133 -12.00 -1.97 -6.33
CA GLY A 133 -11.77 -0.56 -6.66
C GLY A 133 -12.33 0.46 -5.66
N GLN A 134 -12.95 0.00 -4.56
CA GLN A 134 -13.34 0.86 -3.45
C GLN A 134 -12.09 1.36 -2.72
N VAL A 135 -12.08 2.63 -2.30
CA VAL A 135 -11.01 3.12 -1.42
C VAL A 135 -11.21 2.55 -0.03
N ARG A 136 -10.12 2.13 0.61
CA ARG A 136 -10.13 1.49 1.92
C ARG A 136 -10.65 2.47 2.98
N PRO A 137 -11.58 2.04 3.85
CA PRO A 137 -11.93 2.81 5.05
C PRO A 137 -10.70 3.11 5.89
N GLY A 138 -10.66 4.30 6.49
CA GLY A 138 -9.51 4.87 7.20
C GLY A 138 -8.56 5.63 6.26
N VAL A 139 -8.26 5.05 5.09
CA VAL A 139 -7.43 5.73 4.07
C VAL A 139 -8.19 6.89 3.45
N GLN A 140 -9.46 6.68 3.06
CA GLN A 140 -10.28 7.73 2.47
C GLN A 140 -10.42 8.94 3.41
N GLU A 141 -10.67 8.69 4.69
CA GLU A 141 -10.84 9.72 5.72
C GLU A 141 -9.54 10.49 5.96
N ALA A 142 -8.40 9.80 6.01
CA ALA A 142 -7.09 10.43 6.14
C ALA A 142 -6.77 11.32 4.94
N VAL A 143 -6.95 10.82 3.72
CA VAL A 143 -6.75 11.60 2.48
C VAL A 143 -7.64 12.83 2.48
N GLY A 144 -8.91 12.68 2.87
CA GLY A 144 -9.84 13.80 2.98
C GLY A 144 -9.41 14.85 4.00
N ALA A 145 -8.85 14.44 5.14
CA ALA A 145 -8.34 15.36 6.17
C ALA A 145 -7.20 16.24 5.65
N PHE A 146 -6.22 15.64 4.97
CA PHE A 146 -5.09 16.35 4.40
C PHE A 146 -5.46 17.19 3.17
N THR A 147 -6.33 16.67 2.29
CA THR A 147 -6.78 17.39 1.08
C THR A 147 -7.48 18.71 1.43
N ARG A 148 -8.25 18.75 2.54
CA ARG A 148 -8.89 19.99 3.02
C ARG A 148 -7.91 21.07 3.50
N ARG A 149 -6.64 20.73 3.65
CA ARG A 149 -5.56 21.61 4.07
C ARG A 149 -4.53 21.85 2.97
N ASP A 150 -4.87 21.49 1.73
CA ASP A 150 -4.00 21.63 0.55
C ASP A 150 -2.62 20.95 0.69
N ILE A 151 -2.54 19.89 1.52
CA ILE A 151 -1.34 19.06 1.64
C ILE A 151 -1.20 18.19 0.39
N ASP A 152 -0.01 18.14 -0.18
CA ASP A 152 0.25 17.43 -1.42
C ASP A 152 0.17 15.90 -1.27
N GLY A 153 -0.18 15.22 -2.37
CA GLY A 153 -0.41 13.78 -2.35
C GLY A 153 0.81 12.93 -2.00
N TRP A 154 2.04 13.42 -2.26
CA TRP A 154 3.24 12.68 -1.85
C TRP A 154 3.41 12.71 -0.35
N THR A 155 3.24 13.89 0.28
CA THR A 155 3.28 14.03 1.74
C THR A 155 2.20 13.16 2.41
N VAL A 156 0.98 13.14 1.87
CA VAL A 156 -0.09 12.25 2.37
C VAL A 156 0.28 10.78 2.21
N GLY A 157 0.85 10.41 1.07
CA GLY A 157 1.34 9.07 0.81
C GLY A 157 2.42 8.62 1.81
N THR A 158 3.38 9.50 2.10
CA THR A 158 4.43 9.26 3.10
C THR A 158 3.83 9.08 4.49
N TRP A 159 2.88 9.94 4.89
CA TRP A 159 2.20 9.80 6.19
C TRP A 159 1.49 8.45 6.33
N LEU A 160 0.80 7.99 5.28
CA LEU A 160 0.08 6.72 5.28
C LEU A 160 0.99 5.50 5.45
N THR A 161 2.24 5.62 5.03
CA THR A 161 3.17 4.49 4.86
C THR A 161 4.34 4.54 5.85
N THR A 162 4.50 5.65 6.58
CA THR A 162 5.56 5.81 7.58
C THR A 162 5.16 5.12 8.89
N PRO A 163 5.98 4.18 9.40
CA PRO A 163 5.76 3.57 10.71
C PRO A 163 5.88 4.57 11.85
N THR A 164 4.95 4.54 12.80
CA THR A 164 4.98 5.44 13.97
C THR A 164 4.54 4.75 15.26
N ALA A 165 4.95 5.29 16.42
CA ALA A 165 4.52 4.79 17.73
C ALA A 165 3.00 4.94 17.95
N VAL A 166 2.36 5.93 17.32
CA VAL A 166 0.90 6.16 17.38
C VAL A 166 0.12 4.99 16.77
N PHE A 167 0.75 4.24 15.88
CA PHE A 167 0.22 3.05 15.23
C PHE A 167 0.95 1.77 15.69
N GLU A 168 1.48 1.75 16.92
CA GLU A 168 2.13 0.57 17.51
C GLU A 168 3.33 0.09 16.70
N GLY A 169 4.06 1.02 16.09
CA GLY A 169 5.21 0.72 15.22
C GLY A 169 4.83 0.30 13.79
N HIS A 170 3.56 0.34 13.42
CA HIS A 170 3.08 0.12 12.07
C HIS A 170 2.89 1.44 11.31
N SER A 171 2.76 1.36 9.99
CA SER A 171 2.21 2.47 9.19
C SER A 171 0.70 2.59 9.41
N ALA A 172 0.08 3.70 9.01
CA ALA A 172 -1.38 3.86 9.10
C ALA A 172 -2.11 2.77 8.28
N VAL A 173 -1.59 2.44 7.09
CA VAL A 173 -2.15 1.40 6.22
C VAL A 173 -2.01 0.02 6.86
N ASP A 174 -0.85 -0.31 7.40
CA ASP A 174 -0.61 -1.61 8.06
C ASP A 174 -1.44 -1.75 9.33
N TYR A 175 -1.57 -0.68 10.11
CA TYR A 175 -2.43 -0.64 11.29
C TYR A 175 -3.88 -0.97 10.94
N LEU A 176 -4.41 -0.39 9.85
CA LEU A 176 -5.74 -0.74 9.34
C LEU A 176 -5.83 -2.19 8.90
N VAL A 177 -4.78 -2.78 8.32
CA VAL A 177 -4.78 -4.18 7.90
C VAL A 177 -4.74 -5.12 9.11
N VAL A 178 -3.83 -4.90 10.05
CA VAL A 178 -3.69 -5.70 11.29
C VAL A 178 -4.99 -5.71 12.08
N HIS A 179 -5.65 -4.55 12.18
CA HIS A 179 -6.92 -4.39 12.88
C HIS A 179 -8.15 -4.68 12.01
N ARG A 180 -7.97 -5.31 10.84
CA ARG A 180 -9.02 -5.74 9.89
C ARG A 180 -9.99 -4.61 9.52
N SER A 181 -9.49 -3.38 9.48
CA SER A 181 -10.24 -2.15 9.22
C SER A 181 -11.48 -2.03 10.11
N SER A 182 -11.36 -2.46 11.37
CA SER A 182 -12.43 -2.30 12.36
C SER A 182 -12.85 -0.83 12.49
N ALA A 183 -14.10 -0.58 12.87
CA ALA A 183 -14.60 0.78 13.03
C ALA A 183 -13.77 1.61 14.03
N ALA A 184 -13.18 0.96 15.05
CA ALA A 184 -12.29 1.61 16.00
C ALA A 184 -10.97 2.04 15.33
N ALA A 185 -10.33 1.15 14.56
CA ALA A 185 -9.09 1.45 13.86
C ALA A 185 -9.27 2.55 12.79
N VAL A 186 -10.39 2.50 12.05
CA VAL A 186 -10.75 3.53 11.06
C VAL A 186 -10.89 4.90 11.74
N ARG A 187 -11.62 4.97 12.86
CA ARG A 187 -11.77 6.22 13.63
C ARG A 187 -10.44 6.72 14.17
N TRP A 188 -9.60 5.83 14.67
CA TRP A 188 -8.28 6.19 15.20
C TRP A 188 -7.38 6.82 14.14
N VAL A 189 -7.21 6.15 12.99
CA VAL A 189 -6.40 6.68 11.88
C VAL A 189 -6.96 8.00 11.37
N ALA A 190 -8.28 8.12 11.24
CA ALA A 190 -8.92 9.36 10.82
C ALA A 190 -8.67 10.51 11.80
N GLN A 191 -8.69 10.24 13.11
CA GLN A 191 -8.40 11.23 14.15
C GLN A 191 -6.93 11.70 14.07
N CYS A 192 -5.98 10.76 14.00
CA CYS A 192 -4.56 11.10 13.87
C CYS A 192 -4.29 11.95 12.62
N ALA A 193 -4.93 11.61 11.49
CA ALA A 193 -4.81 12.39 10.26
C ALA A 193 -5.33 13.82 10.43
N VAL A 194 -6.45 14.01 11.14
CA VAL A 194 -6.99 15.36 11.42
C VAL A 194 -6.04 16.17 12.31
N GLU A 195 -5.49 15.55 13.35
CA GLU A 195 -4.56 16.19 14.29
C GLU A 195 -3.25 16.60 13.60
N ASP A 196 -2.66 15.72 12.80
CA ASP A 196 -1.42 16.00 12.06
C ASP A 196 -1.65 17.01 10.93
N ALA A 197 -2.77 16.91 10.19
CA ALA A 197 -3.13 17.90 9.18
C ALA A 197 -3.34 19.29 9.80
N ALA A 198 -3.90 19.37 11.02
CA ALA A 198 -4.03 20.64 11.74
C ALA A 198 -2.67 21.19 12.18
N ARG A 199 -1.74 20.32 12.61
CA ARG A 199 -0.39 20.72 13.02
C ARG A 199 0.45 21.26 11.86
N TRP A 200 0.32 20.69 10.67
CA TRP A 200 1.08 21.12 9.49
C TRP A 200 0.52 22.36 8.80
N ALA A 201 -0.74 22.70 9.08
CA ALA A 201 -1.39 23.90 8.55
C ALA A 201 -1.22 25.14 9.45
N ALA A 202 -0.58 25.01 10.61
CA ALA A 202 -0.31 26.08 11.58
C ALA A 202 1.09 26.64 11.39
#